data_AF-N8QHL9-F1
#
_entry.id   AF-N8QHL9-F1
#
_cell.length_a   1.000
_cell.length_b   1.000
_cell.length_c   1.000
_cell.angle_alpha   90.00
_cell.angle_beta   90.00
_cell.angle_gamma   90.00
#
_symmetry.space_group_name_H-M   'P 1'
#
loop_
_entity.id
_entity.type
_entity.pdbx_description
1 polymer ?
#
loop_
_entity_poly.entity_id
_entity_poly.type
_entity_poly.pdbx_seq_one_letter_code
_entity_poly.pdbx_strand_id
1 'polypeptide(L)'
;MKHFFGRLWIEWTIAISFLREGRAQSIMITVGVAVGVAVIVFVTALMQGLQSNIIQRTLGTQAHIRLLSPDDVNQIIAPAAGTLQLLQEDKRPQRLRSINNWQQITATLDQLPLLTAVSPVVSGPAFAQRGDALESVALVGIDVERYQKIIPLKEYLISGQLRVGADEVLIGSQLAEDLGVQVGSKLRLDTGQQNSAVVNIAGIFELGVRELDARYVYLDLKQAQSLLSLPGGVTVIDLTVADIFEAENVAAQVGRLTSLQAESWIKTNAQLMNAISAQSLSTSMIIVFVAISVAFGIASVLLVSVVQRTREIGILRATGATRQQILRIFLFQGAMFGLLGSVLGSVASYALVWVFNNFGPGLFYIPVSIDLIMLALLLAILTGVLAAAIPARRAAALDPVEAIRHV
;
A
#
# COMPACT_ATOMS: atom_id res chain seq x y z
N MET A 1 47.04 9.09 0.09
CA MET A 1 45.95 8.57 -0.77
C MET A 1 46.42 7.58 -1.85
N LYS A 2 47.45 7.86 -2.66
CA LYS A 2 47.94 6.92 -3.70
C LYS A 2 48.33 5.51 -3.18
N HIS A 3 48.96 5.42 -2.01
CA HIS A 3 49.31 4.13 -1.39
C HIS A 3 48.11 3.31 -0.88
N PHE A 4 46.99 3.96 -0.56
CA PHE A 4 45.77 3.29 -0.09
C PHE A 4 45.00 2.67 -1.26
N PHE A 5 44.85 3.41 -2.36
CA PHE A 5 44.27 2.92 -3.61
C PHE A 5 45.11 1.79 -4.24
N GLY A 6 46.44 1.88 -4.20
CA GLY A 6 47.32 0.82 -4.70
C GLY A 6 47.19 -0.49 -3.91
N ARG A 7 46.99 -0.43 -2.58
CA ARG A 7 46.77 -1.62 -1.75
C ARG A 7 45.40 -2.27 -2.00
N LEU A 8 44.36 -1.45 -2.15
CA LEU A 8 43.01 -1.91 -2.50
C LEU A 8 42.98 -2.61 -3.87
N TRP A 9 43.76 -2.13 -4.85
CA TRP A 9 43.86 -2.76 -6.16
C TRP A 9 44.45 -4.18 -6.08
N ILE A 10 45.50 -4.37 -5.29
CA ILE A 10 46.14 -5.68 -5.10
C ILE A 10 45.15 -6.64 -4.41
N GLU A 11 44.51 -6.20 -3.32
CA GLU A 11 43.50 -6.99 -2.60
C GLU A 11 42.35 -7.42 -3.53
N TRP A 12 41.89 -6.53 -4.42
CA TRP A 12 40.83 -6.80 -5.38
C TRP A 12 41.25 -7.79 -6.47
N THR A 13 42.46 -7.63 -7.03
CA THR A 13 42.99 -8.58 -8.04
C THR A 13 43.17 -9.98 -7.49
N ILE A 14 43.63 -10.12 -6.25
CA ILE A 14 43.77 -11.42 -5.57
C ILE A 14 42.40 -12.05 -5.33
N ALA A 15 41.42 -11.28 -4.87
CA ALA A 15 40.04 -11.75 -4.67
C ALA A 15 39.46 -12.33 -5.97
N ILE A 16 39.65 -11.65 -7.11
CA ILE A 16 39.21 -12.12 -8.43
C ILE A 16 39.94 -13.39 -8.87
N SER A 17 41.25 -13.49 -8.62
CA SER A 17 42.01 -14.70 -8.95
C SER A 17 41.46 -15.91 -8.21
N PHE A 18 41.21 -15.75 -6.91
CA PHE A 18 40.67 -16.82 -6.08
C PHE A 18 39.27 -17.29 -6.52
N LEU A 19 38.44 -16.37 -7.02
CA LEU A 19 37.15 -16.70 -7.61
C LEU A 19 37.29 -17.48 -8.92
N ARG A 20 38.29 -17.14 -9.75
CA ARG A 20 38.53 -17.78 -11.05
C ARG A 20 39.13 -19.18 -10.97
N GLU A 21 39.85 -19.50 -9.91
CA GLU A 21 40.38 -20.84 -9.66
C GLU A 21 39.31 -21.77 -9.08
N GLY A 22 38.43 -21.25 -8.21
CA GLY A 22 37.30 -22.00 -7.63
C GLY A 22 36.00 -21.85 -8.42
N ARG A 23 36.02 -22.05 -9.75
CA ARG A 23 34.87 -21.70 -10.64
C ARG A 23 33.56 -22.37 -10.25
N ALA A 24 33.59 -23.67 -9.94
CA ALA A 24 32.38 -24.41 -9.59
C ALA A 24 31.73 -23.89 -8.29
N GLN A 25 32.56 -23.64 -7.26
CA GLN A 25 32.09 -23.07 -5.98
C GLN A 25 31.57 -21.64 -6.17
N SER A 26 32.31 -20.81 -6.93
CA SER A 26 31.94 -19.42 -7.18
C SER A 26 30.62 -19.32 -7.97
N ILE A 27 30.41 -20.18 -8.96
CA ILE A 27 29.15 -20.27 -9.71
C ILE A 27 28.02 -20.70 -8.77
N MET A 28 28.23 -21.74 -7.96
CA MET A 28 27.20 -22.24 -7.03
C MET A 28 26.77 -21.16 -6.02
N ILE A 29 27.71 -20.42 -5.43
CA ILE A 29 27.39 -19.29 -4.54
C ILE A 29 26.63 -18.21 -5.30
N THR A 30 27.15 -17.80 -6.45
CA THR A 30 26.56 -16.71 -7.23
C THR A 30 25.13 -17.04 -7.64
N VAL A 31 24.86 -18.29 -8.06
CA VAL A 31 23.50 -18.78 -8.36
C VAL A 31 22.63 -18.79 -7.11
N GLY A 32 23.12 -19.29 -5.97
CA GLY A 32 22.37 -19.28 -4.71
C GLY A 32 21.97 -17.87 -4.26
N VAL A 33 22.92 -16.92 -4.33
CA VAL A 33 22.66 -15.50 -4.07
C VAL A 33 21.67 -14.93 -5.09
N ALA A 34 21.85 -15.23 -6.38
CA ALA A 34 20.96 -14.76 -7.44
C ALA A 34 19.52 -15.24 -7.25
N VAL A 35 19.32 -16.50 -6.87
CA VAL A 35 17.99 -17.03 -6.55
C VAL A 35 17.39 -16.31 -5.34
N GLY A 36 18.16 -16.12 -4.26
CA GLY A 36 17.69 -15.41 -3.08
C GLY A 36 17.28 -13.96 -3.39
N VAL A 37 18.12 -13.24 -4.13
CA VAL A 37 17.80 -11.86 -4.57
C VAL A 37 16.61 -11.84 -5.52
N ALA A 38 16.52 -12.77 -6.47
CA ALA A 38 15.40 -12.84 -7.40
C ALA A 38 14.07 -13.02 -6.67
N VAL A 39 14.03 -13.91 -5.67
CA VAL A 39 12.86 -14.13 -4.81
C VAL A 39 12.52 -12.87 -4.02
N ILE A 40 13.49 -12.23 -3.37
CA ILE A 40 13.26 -11.00 -2.59
C ILE A 40 12.69 -9.88 -3.47
N VAL A 41 13.32 -9.61 -4.62
CA VAL A 41 12.90 -8.56 -5.55
C VAL A 41 11.52 -8.87 -6.11
N PHE A 42 11.28 -10.11 -6.54
CA PHE A 42 10.01 -10.52 -7.12
C PHE A 42 8.86 -10.45 -6.12
N VAL A 43 9.04 -11.02 -4.92
CA VAL A 43 8.01 -11.01 -3.87
C VAL A 43 7.73 -9.57 -3.44
N THR A 44 8.76 -8.75 -3.26
CA THR A 44 8.56 -7.33 -2.86
C THR A 44 7.80 -6.56 -3.94
N ALA A 45 8.19 -6.70 -5.22
CA ALA A 45 7.51 -6.03 -6.32
C ALA A 45 6.06 -6.50 -6.46
N LEU A 46 5.82 -7.81 -6.37
CA LEU A 46 4.47 -8.40 -6.38
C LEU A 46 3.60 -7.83 -5.26
N MET A 47 4.14 -7.72 -4.04
CA MET A 47 3.41 -7.17 -2.89
C MET A 47 3.11 -5.68 -3.06
N GLN A 48 4.07 -4.89 -3.54
CA GLN A 48 3.84 -3.47 -3.83
C GLN A 48 2.78 -3.27 -4.92
N GLY A 49 2.83 -4.07 -6.00
CA GLY A 49 1.83 -4.04 -7.06
C GLY A 49 0.43 -4.42 -6.56
N LEU A 50 0.33 -5.48 -5.77
CA LEU A 50 -0.92 -5.91 -5.15
C LEU A 50 -1.48 -4.84 -4.20
N GLN A 51 -0.64 -4.31 -3.30
CA GLN A 51 -1.02 -3.28 -2.35
C GLN A 51 -1.47 -2.01 -3.07
N SER A 52 -0.72 -1.55 -4.08
CA SER A 52 -1.08 -0.38 -4.88
C SER A 52 -2.41 -0.59 -5.58
N ASN A 53 -2.67 -1.77 -6.15
CA ASN A 53 -3.93 -2.06 -6.81
C ASN A 53 -5.11 -2.08 -5.83
N ILE A 54 -4.96 -2.73 -4.67
CA ILE A 54 -5.99 -2.76 -3.63
C ILE A 54 -6.29 -1.33 -3.15
N ILE A 55 -5.25 -0.56 -2.83
CA ILE A 55 -5.38 0.83 -2.39
C ILE A 55 -6.07 1.68 -3.46
N GLN A 56 -5.67 1.58 -4.72
CA GLN A 56 -6.30 2.34 -5.82
C GLN A 56 -7.75 1.93 -6.05
N ARG A 57 -8.08 0.63 -6.05
CA ARG A 57 -9.45 0.16 -6.24
C ARG A 57 -10.36 0.53 -5.06
N THR A 58 -9.83 0.53 -3.84
CA THR A 58 -10.63 0.86 -2.66
C THR A 58 -10.73 2.37 -2.43
N LEU A 59 -9.64 3.13 -2.57
CA LEU A 59 -9.63 4.58 -2.35
C LEU A 59 -10.05 5.41 -3.56
N GLY A 60 -9.88 4.90 -4.78
CA GLY A 60 -10.34 5.59 -5.99
C GLY A 60 -11.87 5.75 -6.05
N THR A 61 -12.60 4.97 -5.24
CA THR A 61 -14.06 4.92 -5.22
C THR A 61 -14.67 5.41 -3.90
N GLN A 62 -13.90 6.07 -3.03
CA GLN A 62 -14.40 6.63 -1.76
C GLN A 62 -13.60 7.87 -1.34
N ALA A 63 -14.17 8.68 -0.45
CA ALA A 63 -13.45 9.79 0.16
C ALA A 63 -12.36 9.30 1.13
N HIS A 64 -11.26 10.05 1.26
CA HIS A 64 -10.19 9.72 2.20
C HIS A 64 -10.59 10.01 3.64
N ILE A 65 -11.37 11.07 3.86
CA ILE A 65 -11.94 11.43 5.17
C ILE A 65 -13.39 11.82 4.96
N ARG A 66 -14.27 11.31 5.82
CA ARG A 66 -15.69 11.67 5.87
C ARG A 66 -15.96 12.46 7.14
N LEU A 67 -16.52 13.64 6.96
CA LEU A 67 -16.89 14.54 8.05
C LEU A 67 -18.39 14.40 8.31
N LEU A 68 -18.74 13.99 9.53
CA LEU A 68 -20.08 13.60 9.96
C LEU A 68 -20.52 14.44 11.16
N SER A 69 -21.83 14.59 11.32
CA SER A 69 -22.39 15.12 12.57
C SER A 69 -22.14 14.12 13.72
N PRO A 70 -21.74 14.58 14.92
CA PRO A 70 -21.56 13.70 16.06
C PRO A 70 -22.86 12.97 16.45
N ASP A 71 -22.70 11.73 16.92
CA ASP A 71 -23.82 10.92 17.42
C ASP A 71 -24.52 11.59 18.62
N ASP A 72 -25.83 11.36 18.71
CA ASP A 72 -26.57 11.71 19.92
C ASP A 72 -26.15 10.78 21.07
N VAL A 73 -25.58 11.37 22.11
CA VAL A 73 -25.29 10.69 23.36
C VAL A 73 -26.29 11.11 24.44
N ASN A 74 -26.60 10.20 25.37
CA ASN A 74 -27.38 10.58 26.54
C ASN A 74 -26.56 11.50 27.44
N GLN A 75 -27.20 12.54 27.95
CA GLN A 75 -26.59 13.41 28.96
C GLN A 75 -26.86 12.81 30.34
N ILE A 76 -25.84 12.22 30.93
CA ILE A 76 -25.92 11.61 32.26
C ILE A 76 -25.68 12.70 33.31
N ILE A 77 -26.63 12.87 34.22
CA ILE A 77 -26.49 13.78 35.36
C ILE A 77 -25.60 13.09 36.41
N ALA A 78 -24.56 13.79 36.89
CA ALA A 78 -23.68 13.25 37.91
C ALA A 78 -24.45 12.95 39.21
N PRO A 79 -24.16 11.83 39.90
CA PRO A 79 -24.80 11.52 41.18
C PRO A 79 -24.44 12.55 42.25
N ALA A 80 -25.34 12.73 43.22
CA ALA A 80 -25.07 13.57 44.38
C ALA A 80 -23.87 13.03 45.18
N ALA A 81 -23.13 13.93 45.85
CA ALA A 81 -21.98 13.54 46.65
C ALA A 81 -22.39 12.51 47.73
N GLY A 82 -21.72 11.36 47.74
CA GLY A 82 -21.98 10.26 48.68
C GLY A 82 -23.07 9.28 48.26
N THR A 83 -23.67 9.42 47.07
CA THR A 83 -24.62 8.43 46.54
C THR A 83 -24.04 7.61 45.40
N LEU A 84 -24.45 6.34 45.32
CA LEU A 84 -24.17 5.45 44.19
C LEU A 84 -25.40 5.43 43.28
N GLN A 85 -25.20 5.69 41.99
CA GLN A 85 -26.24 5.62 40.99
C GLN A 85 -25.99 4.42 40.07
N LEU A 86 -26.93 3.49 40.08
CA LEU A 86 -27.01 2.40 39.09
C LEU A 86 -27.83 2.94 37.91
N LEU A 87 -27.19 3.06 36.75
CA LEU A 87 -27.82 3.49 35.52
C LEU A 87 -27.85 2.33 34.52
N GLN A 88 -29.05 1.99 34.04
CA GLN A 88 -29.22 1.18 32.85
C GLN A 88 -29.59 2.13 31.71
N GLU A 89 -28.74 2.21 30.70
CA GLU A 89 -28.85 3.19 29.62
C GLU A 89 -29.08 2.49 28.28
N ASP A 90 -30.13 2.90 27.59
CA ASP A 90 -30.34 2.58 26.18
C ASP A 90 -29.74 3.67 25.30
N LYS A 91 -29.07 3.27 24.21
CA LYS A 91 -28.47 4.22 23.26
C LYS A 91 -29.57 5.05 22.59
N ARG A 92 -29.30 6.34 22.37
CA ARG A 92 -30.23 7.21 21.65
C ARG A 92 -30.42 6.74 20.21
N PRO A 93 -31.66 6.75 19.68
CA PRO A 93 -31.91 6.55 18.27
C PRO A 93 -31.19 7.61 17.44
N GLN A 94 -30.39 7.17 16.47
CA GLN A 94 -29.74 8.07 15.53
C GLN A 94 -30.69 8.37 14.37
N ARG A 95 -30.69 9.61 13.90
CA ARG A 95 -31.50 10.06 12.75
C ARG A 95 -30.61 10.76 11.74
N LEU A 96 -31.04 10.78 10.48
CA LEU A 96 -30.34 11.53 9.46
C LEU A 96 -30.34 13.02 9.82
N ARG A 97 -29.16 13.65 9.85
CA ARG A 97 -28.96 15.03 10.29
C ARG A 97 -28.10 15.80 9.30
N SER A 98 -28.39 17.08 9.20
CA SER A 98 -27.50 18.02 8.53
C SER A 98 -26.38 18.44 9.47
N ILE A 99 -25.19 18.60 8.91
CA ILE A 99 -24.10 19.38 9.48
C ILE A 99 -24.53 20.85 9.51
N ASN A 100 -24.44 21.47 10.68
CA ASN A 100 -24.75 22.89 10.84
C ASN A 100 -23.63 23.74 10.23
N ASN A 101 -23.99 24.84 9.57
CA ASN A 101 -23.05 25.78 8.95
C ASN A 101 -22.07 25.13 7.95
N TRP A 102 -22.50 24.08 7.25
CA TRP A 102 -21.64 23.32 6.34
C TRP A 102 -21.02 24.21 5.24
N GLN A 103 -21.68 25.28 4.79
CA GLN A 103 -21.12 26.20 3.79
C GLN A 103 -19.88 26.94 4.30
N GLN A 104 -19.90 27.38 5.56
CA GLN A 104 -18.76 28.05 6.19
C GLN A 104 -17.63 27.06 6.46
N ILE A 105 -17.98 25.85 6.90
CA ILE A 105 -17.02 24.78 7.14
C ILE A 105 -16.33 24.39 5.83
N THR A 106 -17.08 24.11 4.76
CA THR A 106 -16.53 23.79 3.44
C THR A 106 -15.64 24.90 2.91
N ALA A 107 -16.04 26.17 3.00
CA ALA A 107 -15.21 27.31 2.59
C ALA A 107 -13.91 27.44 3.40
N THR A 108 -13.93 27.06 4.68
CA THR A 108 -12.72 27.05 5.53
C THR A 108 -11.80 25.88 5.17
N LEU A 109 -12.38 24.70 4.93
CA LEU A 109 -11.63 23.51 4.54
C LEU A 109 -11.01 23.65 3.13
N ASP A 110 -11.68 24.34 2.21
CA ASP A 110 -11.17 24.67 0.87
C ASP A 110 -9.83 25.45 0.93
N GLN A 111 -9.53 26.14 2.05
CA GLN A 111 -8.29 26.91 2.24
C GLN A 111 -7.15 26.12 2.88
N LEU A 112 -7.41 24.89 3.36
CA LEU A 112 -6.39 24.10 4.04
C LEU A 112 -5.46 23.44 3.02
N PRO A 113 -4.13 23.69 3.06
CA PRO A 113 -3.18 23.15 2.09
C PRO A 113 -3.01 21.63 2.17
N LEU A 114 -3.46 21.02 3.27
CA LEU A 114 -3.43 19.57 3.49
C LEU A 114 -4.53 18.84 2.69
N LEU A 115 -5.57 19.56 2.25
CA LEU A 115 -6.70 19.02 1.52
C LEU A 115 -6.57 19.36 0.04
N THR A 116 -6.77 18.36 -0.82
CA THR A 116 -6.76 18.52 -2.28
C THR A 116 -8.16 18.80 -2.83
N ALA A 117 -9.20 18.29 -2.15
CA ALA A 117 -10.58 18.48 -2.54
C ALA A 117 -11.53 18.37 -1.34
N VAL A 118 -12.63 19.12 -1.41
CA VAL A 118 -13.71 19.17 -0.41
C VAL A 118 -15.05 19.21 -1.15
N SER A 119 -15.93 18.26 -0.85
CA SER A 119 -17.26 18.20 -1.44
C SER A 119 -18.34 17.99 -0.38
N PRO A 120 -19.38 18.85 -0.33
CA PRO A 120 -20.58 18.56 0.43
C PRO A 120 -21.37 17.44 -0.24
N VAL A 121 -21.92 16.53 0.56
CA VAL A 121 -22.69 15.37 0.10
C VAL A 121 -23.92 15.15 0.96
N VAL A 122 -25.03 14.83 0.32
CA VAL A 122 -26.26 14.42 1.00
C VAL A 122 -26.48 12.96 0.70
N SER A 123 -26.14 12.11 1.66
CA SER A 123 -26.34 10.67 1.56
C SER A 123 -27.40 10.17 2.52
N GLY A 124 -28.25 9.25 2.07
CA GLY A 124 -29.31 8.64 2.87
C GLY A 124 -29.97 7.43 2.17
N PRO A 125 -30.68 6.59 2.92
CA PRO A 125 -31.34 5.41 2.38
C PRO A 125 -32.60 5.78 1.56
N ALA A 126 -32.89 4.99 0.53
CA ALA A 126 -34.13 5.07 -0.25
C ALA A 126 -34.43 3.72 -0.91
N PHE A 127 -35.54 3.65 -1.63
CA PHE A 127 -35.89 2.55 -2.52
C PHE A 127 -35.95 3.04 -3.96
N ALA A 128 -35.44 2.22 -4.87
CA ALA A 128 -35.54 2.40 -6.31
C ALA A 128 -36.57 1.41 -6.86
N GLN A 129 -37.56 1.91 -7.59
CA GLN A 129 -38.67 1.10 -8.11
C GLN A 129 -38.83 1.27 -9.62
N ARG A 130 -39.00 0.14 -10.31
CA ARG A 130 -39.34 0.04 -11.73
C ARG A 130 -40.40 -1.06 -11.92
N GLY A 131 -41.66 -0.67 -12.09
CA GLY A 131 -42.77 -1.64 -12.13
C GLY A 131 -42.88 -2.37 -10.79
N ASP A 132 -42.80 -3.70 -10.83
CA ASP A 132 -42.83 -4.56 -9.64
C ASP A 132 -41.45 -4.81 -9.01
N ALA A 133 -40.36 -4.41 -9.69
CA ALA A 133 -39.01 -4.52 -9.15
C ALA A 133 -38.74 -3.38 -8.17
N LEU A 134 -38.25 -3.71 -6.98
CA LEU A 134 -37.98 -2.80 -5.88
C LEU A 134 -36.64 -3.15 -5.23
N GLU A 135 -35.70 -2.22 -5.24
CA GLU A 135 -34.37 -2.39 -4.66
C GLU A 135 -34.06 -1.34 -3.60
N SER A 136 -33.29 -1.74 -2.58
CA SER A 136 -32.82 -0.83 -1.53
C SER A 136 -31.55 -0.12 -1.98
N VAL A 137 -31.59 1.22 -1.98
CA VAL A 137 -30.53 2.06 -2.55
C VAL A 137 -30.05 3.12 -1.55
N ALA A 138 -28.85 3.61 -1.77
CA ALA A 138 -28.32 4.80 -1.11
C ALA A 138 -28.32 5.95 -2.12
N LEU A 139 -29.11 6.99 -1.81
CA LEU A 139 -29.06 8.24 -2.54
C LEU A 139 -27.78 8.96 -2.16
N VAL A 140 -27.09 9.50 -3.16
CA VAL A 140 -25.87 10.29 -2.98
C VAL A 140 -26.01 11.59 -3.78
N GLY A 141 -26.50 12.62 -3.10
CA GLY A 141 -26.63 13.98 -3.63
C GLY A 141 -25.27 14.66 -3.69
N ILE A 142 -24.86 15.07 -4.88
CA ILE A 142 -23.52 15.62 -5.13
C ILE A 142 -23.56 16.94 -5.89
N ASP A 143 -22.52 17.74 -5.69
CA ASP A 143 -22.10 18.77 -6.64
C ASP A 143 -21.09 18.13 -7.60
N VAL A 144 -21.45 18.00 -8.88
CA VAL A 144 -20.66 17.24 -9.86
C VAL A 144 -19.25 17.80 -10.05
N GLU A 145 -19.08 19.12 -10.02
CA GLU A 145 -17.78 19.76 -10.26
C GLU A 145 -16.82 19.54 -9.07
N ARG A 146 -17.35 19.62 -7.86
CA ARG A 146 -16.58 19.34 -6.63
C ARG A 146 -16.32 17.85 -6.45
N TYR A 147 -17.35 17.03 -6.64
CA TYR A 147 -17.30 15.60 -6.33
C TYR A 147 -16.39 14.82 -7.29
N GLN A 148 -16.25 15.25 -8.55
CA GLN A 148 -15.28 14.66 -9.49
C GLN A 148 -13.83 14.71 -8.99
N LYS A 149 -13.49 15.66 -8.11
CA LYS A 149 -12.17 15.75 -7.48
C LYS A 149 -12.00 14.80 -6.30
N ILE A 150 -13.11 14.28 -5.76
CA ILE A 150 -13.12 13.23 -4.73
C ILE A 150 -13.09 11.86 -5.40
N ILE A 151 -14.09 11.57 -6.25
CA ILE A 151 -14.21 10.34 -7.01
C ILE A 151 -14.35 10.72 -8.50
N PRO A 152 -13.44 10.31 -9.39
CA PRO A 152 -13.49 10.67 -10.81
C PRO A 152 -14.57 9.85 -11.56
N LEU A 153 -15.85 10.10 -11.27
CA LEU A 153 -17.01 9.36 -11.80
C LEU A 153 -17.03 9.25 -13.34
N LYS A 154 -16.39 10.19 -14.04
CA LYS A 154 -16.29 10.17 -15.51
C LYS A 154 -15.49 8.97 -16.03
N GLU A 155 -14.48 8.53 -15.29
CA GLU A 155 -13.63 7.39 -15.67
C GLU A 155 -14.34 6.05 -15.48
N TYR A 156 -15.34 6.02 -14.60
CA TYR A 156 -16.13 4.83 -14.25
C TYR A 156 -17.46 4.73 -15.02
N LEU A 157 -17.72 5.63 -15.97
CA LEU A 157 -18.96 5.64 -16.74
C LEU A 157 -18.90 4.58 -17.85
N ILE A 158 -19.81 3.61 -17.82
CA ILE A 158 -19.93 2.58 -18.87
C ILE A 158 -20.77 3.10 -20.03
N SER A 159 -21.87 3.80 -19.73
CA SER A 159 -22.82 4.27 -20.73
C SER A 159 -23.50 5.57 -20.32
N GLY A 160 -23.93 6.34 -21.32
CA GLY A 160 -24.63 7.61 -21.12
C GLY A 160 -23.68 8.79 -20.92
N GLN A 161 -24.10 9.77 -20.13
CA GLN A 161 -23.32 10.97 -19.84
C GLN A 161 -23.33 11.26 -18.34
N LEU A 162 -22.23 11.84 -17.84
CA LEU A 162 -22.13 12.33 -16.48
C LEU A 162 -22.95 13.62 -16.32
N ARG A 163 -24.27 13.47 -16.26
CA ARG A 163 -25.22 14.55 -16.01
C ARG A 163 -26.06 14.20 -14.79
N VAL A 164 -26.09 15.14 -13.86
CA VAL A 164 -26.80 15.01 -12.61
C VAL A 164 -27.53 16.33 -12.42
N GLY A 165 -28.84 16.30 -12.64
CA GLY A 165 -29.69 17.49 -12.73
C GLY A 165 -31.02 17.25 -12.03
N ALA A 166 -31.98 18.16 -12.22
CA ALA A 166 -33.25 18.10 -11.50
C ALA A 166 -34.02 16.77 -11.66
N ASP A 167 -33.89 16.10 -12.81
CA ASP A 167 -34.54 14.82 -13.10
C ASP A 167 -33.58 13.80 -13.72
N GLU A 168 -32.27 14.01 -13.63
CA GLU A 168 -31.24 13.16 -14.23
C GLU A 168 -30.35 12.55 -13.15
N VAL A 169 -30.24 11.22 -13.15
CA VAL A 169 -29.46 10.46 -12.16
C VAL A 169 -28.47 9.51 -12.81
N LEU A 170 -27.45 9.15 -12.06
CA LEU A 170 -26.51 8.09 -12.41
C LEU A 170 -26.77 6.89 -11.49
N ILE A 171 -26.76 5.70 -12.07
CA ILE A 171 -27.05 4.45 -11.36
C ILE A 171 -25.89 3.48 -11.52
N GLY A 172 -25.64 2.65 -10.51
CA GLY A 172 -24.64 1.59 -10.61
C GLY A 172 -25.06 0.49 -11.59
N SER A 173 -24.09 -0.17 -12.21
CA SER A 173 -24.29 -1.19 -13.24
C SER A 173 -25.09 -2.39 -12.76
N GLN A 174 -24.77 -2.92 -11.58
CA GLN A 174 -25.48 -4.05 -10.99
C GLN A 174 -26.94 -3.67 -10.68
N LEU A 175 -27.17 -2.49 -10.11
CA LEU A 175 -28.52 -2.00 -9.83
C LEU A 175 -29.34 -1.81 -11.12
N ALA A 176 -28.70 -1.35 -12.20
CA ALA A 176 -29.35 -1.21 -13.50
C ALA A 176 -29.75 -2.57 -14.09
N GLU A 177 -28.90 -3.58 -13.94
CA GLU A 177 -29.18 -4.96 -14.35
C GLU A 177 -30.34 -5.56 -13.54
N ASP A 178 -30.29 -5.44 -12.21
CA ASP A 178 -31.29 -5.99 -11.29
C ASP A 178 -32.69 -5.37 -11.53
N LEU A 179 -32.75 -4.08 -11.84
CA LEU A 179 -33.99 -3.37 -12.17
C LEU A 179 -34.39 -3.45 -13.66
N GLY A 180 -33.55 -4.05 -14.52
CA GLY A 180 -33.80 -4.16 -15.96
C GLY A 180 -33.90 -2.81 -16.68
N VAL A 181 -33.10 -1.82 -16.27
CA VAL A 181 -33.14 -0.45 -16.79
C VAL A 181 -31.90 -0.09 -17.61
N GLN A 182 -32.08 0.81 -18.57
CA GLN A 182 -31.02 1.34 -19.43
C GLN A 182 -31.01 2.87 -19.39
N VAL A 183 -29.96 3.50 -19.91
CA VAL A 183 -29.90 4.96 -20.10
C VAL A 183 -31.14 5.45 -20.86
N GLY A 184 -31.78 6.50 -20.34
CA GLY A 184 -33.06 7.04 -20.82
C GLY A 184 -34.29 6.43 -20.14
N SER A 185 -34.15 5.38 -19.34
CA SER A 185 -35.26 4.79 -18.59
C SER A 185 -35.68 5.69 -17.42
N LYS A 186 -36.95 5.59 -17.03
CA LYS A 186 -37.50 6.25 -15.84
C LYS A 186 -37.42 5.35 -14.62
N LEU A 187 -37.00 5.90 -13.50
CA LEU A 187 -36.91 5.22 -12.22
C LEU A 187 -37.67 6.02 -11.16
N ARG A 188 -38.42 5.35 -10.29
CA ARG A 188 -39.02 6.01 -9.13
C ARG A 188 -38.11 5.83 -7.92
N LEU A 189 -37.73 6.92 -7.29
CA LEU A 189 -37.00 6.93 -6.03
C LEU A 189 -37.98 7.27 -4.91
N ASP A 190 -37.96 6.52 -3.82
CA ASP A 190 -38.83 6.71 -2.65
C ASP A 190 -38.00 6.64 -1.36
N THR A 191 -37.95 7.71 -0.58
CA THR A 191 -37.22 7.79 0.69
C THR A 191 -38.11 7.45 1.89
N GLY A 192 -39.36 7.04 1.65
CA GLY A 192 -40.39 6.93 2.67
C GLY A 192 -40.98 8.30 3.03
N GLN A 193 -41.94 8.31 3.96
CA GLN A 193 -42.60 9.55 4.43
C GLN A 193 -43.28 10.38 3.31
N GLN A 194 -43.77 9.72 2.25
CA GLN A 194 -44.43 10.33 1.08
C GLN A 194 -43.51 11.16 0.16
N ASN A 195 -42.18 11.10 0.33
CA ASN A 195 -41.24 11.76 -0.56
C ASN A 195 -40.77 10.79 -1.64
N SER A 196 -41.31 10.97 -2.85
CA SER A 196 -40.87 10.22 -4.01
C SER A 196 -40.70 11.11 -5.23
N ALA A 197 -39.74 10.78 -6.09
CA ALA A 197 -39.51 11.46 -7.37
C ALA A 197 -39.34 10.44 -8.48
N VAL A 198 -39.78 10.81 -9.68
CA VAL A 198 -39.51 10.04 -10.90
C VAL A 198 -38.36 10.72 -11.64
N VAL A 199 -37.28 9.99 -11.83
CA VAL A 199 -36.04 10.46 -12.44
C VAL A 199 -35.73 9.68 -13.71
N ASN A 200 -34.92 10.26 -14.59
CA ASN A 200 -34.40 9.62 -15.79
C ASN A 200 -32.94 9.21 -15.58
N ILE A 201 -32.57 8.03 -16.05
CA ILE A 201 -31.20 7.53 -15.97
C ILE A 201 -30.38 8.20 -17.07
N ALA A 202 -29.47 9.09 -16.70
CA ALA A 202 -28.59 9.78 -17.64
C ALA A 202 -27.30 8.99 -17.93
N GLY A 203 -26.88 8.14 -17.00
CA GLY A 203 -25.69 7.31 -17.15
C GLY A 203 -25.63 6.14 -16.18
N ILE A 204 -24.85 5.14 -16.55
CA ILE A 204 -24.58 3.94 -15.74
C ILE A 204 -23.08 3.89 -15.46
N PHE A 205 -22.71 3.72 -14.19
CA PHE A 205 -21.32 3.64 -13.74
C PHE A 205 -20.99 2.25 -13.17
N GLU A 206 -19.70 1.91 -13.16
CA GLU A 206 -19.15 0.74 -12.45
C GLU A 206 -17.88 1.15 -11.71
N LEU A 207 -17.97 1.18 -10.37
CA LEU A 207 -16.86 1.46 -9.48
C LEU A 207 -15.97 0.22 -9.28
N GLY A 208 -16.43 -0.97 -9.70
CA GLY A 208 -15.73 -2.24 -9.54
C GLY A 208 -15.86 -2.82 -8.14
N VAL A 209 -16.81 -2.29 -7.35
CA VAL A 209 -17.19 -2.80 -6.03
C VAL A 209 -18.67 -3.10 -6.08
N ARG A 210 -19.00 -4.38 -6.19
CA ARG A 210 -20.38 -4.86 -6.40
C ARG A 210 -21.39 -4.29 -5.41
N GLU A 211 -21.03 -4.15 -4.13
CA GLU A 211 -21.92 -3.58 -3.10
C GLU A 211 -22.29 -2.12 -3.41
N LEU A 212 -21.36 -1.33 -3.96
CA LEU A 212 -21.59 0.05 -4.36
C LEU A 212 -22.38 0.11 -5.67
N ASP A 213 -22.00 -0.70 -6.65
CA ASP A 213 -22.66 -0.78 -7.96
C ASP A 213 -24.10 -1.30 -7.87
N ALA A 214 -24.45 -2.03 -6.81
CA ALA A 214 -25.80 -2.51 -6.55
C ALA A 214 -26.68 -1.52 -5.77
N ARG A 215 -26.11 -0.47 -5.15
CA ARG A 215 -26.87 0.38 -4.22
C ARG A 215 -26.79 1.87 -4.50
N TYR A 216 -25.73 2.37 -5.13
CA TYR A 216 -25.53 3.82 -5.22
C TYR A 216 -26.32 4.43 -6.37
N VAL A 217 -27.02 5.53 -6.07
CA VAL A 217 -27.68 6.39 -7.05
C VAL A 217 -27.20 7.82 -6.83
N TYR A 218 -26.46 8.36 -7.79
CA TYR A 218 -26.00 9.75 -7.74
C TYR A 218 -27.04 10.68 -8.36
N LEU A 219 -27.36 11.75 -7.66
CA LEU A 219 -28.35 12.76 -8.04
C LEU A 219 -27.87 14.16 -7.64
N ASP A 220 -28.55 15.21 -8.12
CA ASP A 220 -28.17 16.59 -7.79
C ASP A 220 -28.30 16.83 -6.28
N LEU A 221 -27.36 17.59 -5.70
CA LEU A 221 -27.35 17.90 -4.27
C LEU A 221 -28.69 18.44 -3.78
N LYS A 222 -29.33 19.36 -4.51
CA LYS A 222 -30.61 19.96 -4.12
C LYS A 222 -31.76 18.97 -4.22
N GLN A 223 -31.73 18.10 -5.21
CA GLN A 223 -32.74 17.05 -5.37
C GLN A 223 -32.65 16.04 -4.20
N ALA A 224 -31.45 15.62 -3.81
CA ALA A 224 -31.25 14.76 -2.65
C ALA A 224 -31.70 15.41 -1.35
N GLN A 225 -31.41 16.70 -1.16
CA GLN A 225 -31.90 17.49 -0.02
C GLN A 225 -33.43 17.47 0.07
N SER A 226 -34.11 17.64 -1.05
CA SER A 226 -35.57 17.59 -1.10
C SER A 226 -36.11 16.19 -0.79
N LEU A 227 -35.53 15.14 -1.40
CA LEU A 227 -35.98 13.76 -1.22
C LEU A 227 -35.76 13.28 0.22
N LEU A 228 -34.63 13.62 0.83
CA LEU A 228 -34.27 13.18 2.18
C LEU A 228 -34.81 14.09 3.29
N SER A 229 -35.71 15.04 2.98
CA SER A 229 -36.27 15.99 3.95
C SER A 229 -35.22 16.83 4.68
N LEU A 230 -34.16 17.22 3.98
CA LEU A 230 -33.04 18.02 4.50
C LEU A 230 -32.83 19.29 3.65
N PRO A 231 -33.81 20.21 3.61
CA PRO A 231 -33.72 21.41 2.77
C PRO A 231 -32.50 22.25 3.15
N GLY A 232 -31.59 22.46 2.19
CA GLY A 232 -30.34 23.21 2.40
C GLY A 232 -29.32 22.53 3.31
N GLY A 233 -29.58 21.29 3.75
CA GLY A 233 -28.71 20.53 4.63
C GLY A 233 -27.73 19.62 3.91
N VAL A 234 -26.69 19.17 4.60
CA VAL A 234 -25.65 18.27 4.09
C VAL A 234 -25.34 17.24 5.17
N THR A 235 -25.38 15.95 4.84
CA THR A 235 -25.18 14.89 5.84
C THR A 235 -23.70 14.57 6.04
N VAL A 236 -22.91 14.70 4.98
CA VAL A 236 -21.47 14.36 4.97
C VAL A 236 -20.69 15.43 4.22
N ILE A 237 -19.49 15.75 4.69
CA ILE A 237 -18.50 16.47 3.87
C ILE A 237 -17.37 15.48 3.56
N ASP A 238 -17.23 15.16 2.28
CA ASP A 238 -16.19 14.25 1.81
C ASP A 238 -14.92 15.05 1.49
N LEU A 239 -13.78 14.57 1.98
CA LEU A 239 -12.48 15.20 1.82
C LEU A 239 -11.46 14.27 1.18
N THR A 240 -10.58 14.86 0.38
CA THR A 240 -9.40 14.20 -0.17
C THR A 240 -8.14 14.88 0.37
N VAL A 241 -7.19 14.07 0.81
CA VAL A 241 -5.86 14.49 1.31
C VAL A 241 -4.78 14.23 0.28
N ALA A 242 -3.68 14.99 0.34
CA ALA A 242 -2.52 14.79 -0.52
C ALA A 242 -1.77 13.46 -0.25
N ASP A 243 -1.58 13.13 1.03
CA ASP A 243 -1.02 11.85 1.47
C ASP A 243 -2.11 11.03 2.16
N ILE A 244 -2.44 9.89 1.56
CA ILE A 244 -3.47 8.97 2.06
C ILE A 244 -3.13 8.35 3.41
N PHE A 245 -1.84 8.19 3.74
CA PHE A 245 -1.42 7.59 5.01
C PHE A 245 -1.46 8.59 6.16
N GLU A 246 -1.51 9.89 5.86
CA GLU A 246 -1.72 10.97 6.84
C GLU A 246 -3.20 11.25 7.12
N ALA A 247 -4.12 10.53 6.45
CA ALA A 247 -5.56 10.78 6.55
C ALA A 247 -6.10 10.72 8.00
N GLU A 248 -5.59 9.83 8.86
CA GLU A 248 -6.00 9.76 10.26
C GLU A 248 -5.56 11.01 11.05
N ASN A 249 -4.32 11.47 10.84
CA ASN A 249 -3.78 12.65 11.50
C ASN A 249 -4.54 13.92 11.05
N VAL A 250 -4.81 14.03 9.75
CA VAL A 250 -5.60 15.13 9.18
C VAL A 250 -7.04 15.07 9.68
N ALA A 251 -7.66 13.88 9.73
CA ALA A 251 -9.01 13.70 10.27
C ALA A 251 -9.09 14.18 11.74
N ALA A 252 -8.12 13.80 12.58
CA ALA A 252 -8.06 14.25 13.96
C ALA A 252 -7.90 15.78 14.09
N GLN A 253 -7.13 16.42 13.21
CA GLN A 253 -6.99 17.88 13.18
C GLN A 253 -8.29 18.55 12.75
N VAL A 254 -8.90 18.09 11.66
CA VAL A 254 -10.14 18.63 11.10
C VAL A 254 -11.31 18.44 12.06
N GLY A 255 -11.41 17.27 12.71
CA GLY A 255 -12.43 17.00 13.72
C GLY A 255 -12.33 17.94 14.91
N ARG A 256 -11.11 18.26 15.39
CA ARG A 256 -10.89 19.27 16.44
C ARG A 256 -11.27 20.68 16.00
N LEU A 257 -10.95 21.06 14.76
CA LEU A 257 -11.24 22.39 14.22
C LEU A 257 -12.75 22.62 14.03
N THR A 258 -13.47 21.59 13.60
CA THR A 258 -14.88 21.69 13.23
C THR A 258 -15.85 21.23 14.33
N SER A 259 -15.34 20.57 15.37
CA SER A 259 -16.15 19.88 16.38
C SER A 259 -17.10 18.82 15.80
N LEU A 260 -16.75 18.27 14.64
CA LEU A 260 -17.48 17.22 13.94
C LEU A 260 -16.71 15.91 14.00
N GLN A 261 -17.41 14.80 13.73
CA GLN A 261 -16.79 13.48 13.68
C GLN A 261 -16.10 13.31 12.33
N ALA A 262 -14.77 13.27 12.34
CA ALA A 262 -13.97 12.99 11.16
C ALA A 262 -13.55 11.52 11.16
N GLU A 263 -13.99 10.77 10.17
CA GLU A 263 -13.64 9.36 9.98
C GLU A 263 -12.70 9.22 8.80
N SER A 264 -11.49 8.73 9.05
CA SER A 264 -10.56 8.40 7.97
C SER A 264 -10.91 7.06 7.35
N TRP A 265 -10.52 6.87 6.10
CA TRP A 265 -10.59 5.57 5.44
C TRP A 265 -9.79 4.49 6.20
N ILE A 266 -8.74 4.86 6.94
CA ILE A 266 -7.91 3.95 7.75
C ILE A 266 -8.75 3.36 8.88
N LYS A 267 -9.58 4.20 9.52
CA LYS A 267 -10.49 3.78 10.58
C LYS A 267 -11.66 2.95 10.03
N THR A 268 -12.29 3.41 8.95
CA THR A 268 -13.43 2.70 8.33
C THR A 268 -13.01 1.37 7.71
N ASN A 269 -11.80 1.29 7.17
CA ASN A 269 -11.24 0.08 6.55
C ASN A 269 -10.12 -0.54 7.41
N ALA A 270 -10.28 -0.51 8.73
CA ALA A 270 -9.27 -1.02 9.66
C ALA A 270 -8.88 -2.49 9.38
N GLN A 271 -9.81 -3.32 8.91
CA GLN A 271 -9.52 -4.71 8.52
C GLN A 271 -8.57 -4.78 7.32
N LEU A 272 -8.78 -3.95 6.29
CA LEU A 272 -7.90 -3.86 5.14
C LEU A 272 -6.52 -3.33 5.55
N MET A 273 -6.47 -2.31 6.41
CA MET A 273 -5.20 -1.79 6.92
C MET A 273 -4.43 -2.83 7.74
N ASN A 274 -5.13 -3.60 8.58
CA ASN A 274 -4.56 -4.70 9.33
C ASN A 274 -4.03 -5.79 8.39
N ALA A 275 -4.75 -6.13 7.32
CA ALA A 275 -4.30 -7.08 6.32
C ALA A 275 -3.04 -6.60 5.58
N ILE A 276 -3.01 -5.33 5.15
CA ILE A 276 -1.84 -4.72 4.51
C ILE A 276 -0.63 -4.73 5.47
N SER A 277 -0.85 -4.36 6.73
CA SER A 277 0.20 -4.31 7.75
C SER A 277 0.74 -5.71 8.08
N ALA A 278 -0.14 -6.69 8.25
CA ALA A 278 0.24 -8.08 8.47
C ALA A 278 1.00 -8.67 7.27
N GLN A 279 0.57 -8.31 6.05
CA GLN A 279 1.25 -8.73 4.82
C GLN A 279 2.65 -8.11 4.70
N SER A 280 2.80 -6.83 5.03
CA SER A 280 4.10 -6.13 5.06
C SER A 280 5.04 -6.76 6.10
N LEU A 281 4.53 -7.10 7.29
CA LEU A 281 5.29 -7.79 8.33
C LEU A 281 5.74 -9.18 7.86
N SER A 282 4.83 -9.97 7.29
CA SER A 282 5.13 -11.31 6.75
C SER A 282 6.20 -11.25 5.64
N THR A 283 6.08 -10.29 4.72
CA THR A 283 7.06 -10.05 3.65
C THR A 283 8.43 -9.68 4.23
N SER A 284 8.45 -8.80 5.24
CA SER A 284 9.69 -8.42 5.92
C SER A 284 10.36 -9.63 6.60
N MET A 285 9.58 -10.51 7.23
CA MET A 285 10.09 -11.76 7.80
C MET A 285 10.69 -12.67 6.74
N ILE A 286 10.01 -12.86 5.60
CA ILE A 286 10.52 -13.65 4.47
C ILE A 286 11.86 -13.09 3.97
N ILE A 287 11.97 -11.77 3.79
CA ILE A 287 13.20 -11.11 3.36
C ILE A 287 14.34 -11.40 4.34
N VAL A 288 14.08 -11.29 5.65
CA VAL A 288 15.08 -11.59 6.68
C VAL A 288 15.51 -13.06 6.64
N PHE A 289 14.57 -14.01 6.52
CA PHE A 289 14.89 -15.44 6.43
C PHE A 289 15.71 -15.78 5.18
N VAL A 290 15.33 -15.24 4.01
CA VAL A 290 16.08 -15.45 2.77
C VAL A 290 17.47 -14.84 2.88
N ALA A 291 17.60 -13.62 3.43
CA ALA A 291 18.90 -12.99 3.63
C ALA A 291 19.81 -13.82 4.55
N ILE A 292 19.28 -14.37 5.65
CA ILE A 292 20.02 -15.24 6.57
C ILE A 292 20.43 -16.55 5.86
N SER A 293 19.53 -17.18 5.11
CA SER A 293 19.81 -18.40 4.35
C SER A 293 20.95 -18.20 3.34
N VAL A 294 20.87 -17.12 2.57
CA VAL A 294 21.92 -16.72 1.62
C VAL A 294 23.24 -16.43 2.34
N ALA A 295 23.19 -15.71 3.47
CA ALA A 295 24.38 -15.42 4.27
C ALA A 295 25.07 -16.70 4.74
N PHE A 296 24.32 -17.68 5.24
CA PHE A 296 24.89 -18.98 5.63
C PHE A 296 25.48 -19.74 4.45
N GLY A 297 24.85 -19.68 3.28
CA GLY A 297 25.38 -20.26 2.05
C GLY A 297 26.74 -19.67 1.67
N ILE A 298 26.83 -18.34 1.64
CA ILE A 298 28.09 -17.62 1.36
C ILE A 298 29.15 -17.98 2.42
N ALA A 299 28.81 -17.88 3.70
CA ALA A 299 29.74 -18.13 4.80
C ALA A 299 30.29 -19.56 4.79
N SER A 300 29.44 -20.56 4.54
CA SER A 300 29.84 -21.97 4.51
C SER A 300 30.83 -22.26 3.40
N VAL A 301 30.58 -21.75 2.19
CA VAL A 301 31.49 -21.99 1.06
C VAL A 301 32.78 -21.20 1.21
N LEU A 302 32.73 -19.94 1.69
CA LEU A 302 33.94 -19.16 1.99
C LEU A 302 34.78 -19.85 3.07
N LEU A 303 34.16 -20.45 4.09
CA LEU A 303 34.90 -21.19 5.12
C LEU A 303 35.65 -22.38 4.51
N VAL A 304 35.02 -23.15 3.64
CA VAL A 304 35.67 -24.25 2.91
C VAL A 304 36.81 -23.73 2.04
N SER A 305 36.61 -22.60 1.35
CA SER A 305 37.66 -21.96 0.54
C SER A 305 38.87 -21.53 1.37
N VAL A 306 38.66 -21.01 2.59
CA VAL A 306 39.75 -20.67 3.52
C VAL A 306 40.57 -21.90 3.87
N VAL A 307 39.90 -23.01 4.22
CA VAL A 307 40.58 -24.27 4.58
C VAL A 307 41.39 -24.82 3.41
N GLN A 308 40.81 -24.85 2.21
CA GLN A 308 41.49 -25.32 0.99
C GLN A 308 42.70 -24.47 0.61
N ARG A 309 42.69 -23.17 0.95
CA ARG A 309 43.75 -22.20 0.63
C ARG A 309 44.67 -21.86 1.80
N THR A 310 44.68 -22.68 2.86
CA THR A 310 45.49 -22.42 4.07
C THR A 310 46.97 -22.18 3.74
N ARG A 311 47.57 -22.99 2.85
CA ARG A 311 48.97 -22.86 2.42
C ARG A 311 49.25 -21.54 1.69
N GLU A 312 48.36 -21.13 0.78
CA GLU A 312 48.48 -19.87 0.02
C GLU A 312 48.42 -18.66 0.95
N ILE A 313 47.49 -18.68 1.91
CA ILE A 313 47.34 -17.65 2.94
C ILE A 313 48.60 -17.60 3.82
N GLY A 314 49.16 -18.75 4.20
CA GLY A 314 50.41 -18.87 4.95
C GLY A 314 51.60 -18.23 4.21
N ILE A 315 51.75 -18.49 2.91
CA ILE A 315 52.80 -17.90 2.07
C ILE A 315 52.62 -16.38 1.95
N LEU A 316 51.39 -15.90 1.71
CA LEU A 316 51.07 -14.47 1.69
C LEU A 316 51.43 -13.78 3.02
N ARG A 317 51.14 -14.43 4.15
CA ARG A 317 51.47 -13.90 5.48
C ARG A 317 52.98 -13.93 5.75
N ALA A 318 53.68 -14.98 5.34
CA ALA A 318 55.13 -15.11 5.49
C ALA A 318 55.91 -14.10 4.63
N THR A 319 55.37 -13.73 3.47
CA THR A 319 55.92 -12.70 2.58
C THR A 319 55.59 -11.25 3.01
N GLY A 320 54.84 -11.07 4.10
CA GLY A 320 54.60 -9.78 4.74
C GLY A 320 53.16 -9.24 4.68
N ALA A 321 52.18 -10.03 4.22
CA ALA A 321 50.78 -9.60 4.26
C ALA A 321 50.27 -9.44 5.69
N THR A 322 49.62 -8.31 5.96
CA THR A 322 48.99 -8.01 7.26
C THR A 322 47.67 -8.77 7.44
N ARG A 323 47.26 -8.99 8.70
CA ARG A 323 45.95 -9.60 9.02
C ARG A 323 44.78 -8.83 8.40
N GLN A 324 44.87 -7.50 8.35
CA GLN A 324 43.86 -6.64 7.74
C GLN A 324 43.78 -6.82 6.22
N GLN A 325 44.89 -7.04 5.53
CA GLN A 325 44.88 -7.30 4.08
C GLN A 325 44.21 -8.64 3.77
N ILE A 326 44.51 -9.69 4.53
CA ILE A 326 43.81 -10.98 4.39
C ILE A 326 42.31 -10.83 4.64
N LEU A 327 41.93 -10.13 5.71
CA LEU A 327 40.53 -9.89 6.03
C LEU A 327 39.80 -9.15 4.89
N ARG A 328 40.41 -8.11 4.31
CA ARG A 328 39.82 -7.36 3.19
C ARG A 328 39.63 -8.19 1.93
N ILE A 329 40.58 -9.07 1.60
CA ILE A 329 40.44 -9.97 0.43
C ILE A 329 39.15 -10.78 0.51
N PHE A 330 38.88 -11.42 1.65
CA PHE A 330 37.67 -12.23 1.84
C PHE A 330 36.39 -11.38 1.95
N LEU A 331 36.45 -10.19 2.56
CA LEU A 331 35.30 -9.26 2.55
C LEU A 331 34.96 -8.79 1.12
N PHE A 332 35.97 -8.51 0.30
CA PHE A 332 35.76 -8.17 -1.11
C PHE A 332 35.16 -9.33 -1.91
N GLN A 333 35.56 -10.58 -1.63
CA GLN A 333 34.91 -11.74 -2.24
C GLN A 333 33.44 -11.83 -1.87
N GLY A 334 33.10 -11.65 -0.58
CA GLY A 334 31.71 -11.59 -0.12
C GLY A 334 30.91 -10.49 -0.82
N ALA A 335 31.46 -9.29 -0.92
CA ALA A 335 30.84 -8.18 -1.65
C ALA A 335 30.65 -8.49 -3.15
N MET A 336 31.63 -9.15 -3.79
CA MET A 336 31.54 -9.54 -5.19
C MET A 336 30.45 -10.58 -5.44
N PHE A 337 30.30 -11.56 -4.55
CA PHE A 337 29.20 -12.52 -4.61
C PHE A 337 27.85 -11.85 -4.43
N GLY A 338 27.74 -10.91 -3.47
CA GLY A 338 26.54 -10.09 -3.29
C GLY A 338 26.19 -9.28 -4.54
N LEU A 339 27.18 -8.62 -5.15
CA LEU A 339 26.99 -7.82 -6.36
C LEU A 339 26.61 -8.67 -7.57
N LEU A 340 27.39 -9.70 -7.90
CA LEU A 340 27.14 -10.56 -9.07
C LEU A 340 25.83 -11.32 -8.91
N GLY A 341 25.58 -11.86 -7.73
CA GLY A 341 24.34 -12.52 -7.40
C GLY A 341 23.16 -11.57 -7.52
N SER A 342 23.26 -10.34 -7.00
CA SER A 342 22.19 -9.38 -7.13
C SER A 342 21.93 -8.94 -8.57
N VAL A 343 22.96 -8.72 -9.39
CA VAL A 343 22.76 -8.36 -10.80
C VAL A 343 22.00 -9.47 -11.53
N LEU A 344 22.46 -10.72 -11.38
CA LEU A 344 21.79 -11.87 -11.99
C LEU A 344 20.38 -12.10 -11.42
N GLY A 345 20.22 -11.93 -10.11
CA GLY A 345 18.94 -12.06 -9.43
C GLY A 345 17.94 -10.99 -9.84
N SER A 346 18.37 -9.74 -10.00
CA SER A 346 17.53 -8.65 -10.51
C SER A 346 17.09 -8.90 -11.95
N VAL A 347 17.99 -9.39 -12.82
CA VAL A 347 17.64 -9.77 -14.20
C VAL A 347 16.62 -10.91 -14.20
N ALA A 348 16.84 -11.95 -13.40
CA ALA A 348 15.91 -13.07 -13.27
C ALA A 348 14.54 -12.62 -12.71
N SER A 349 14.53 -11.73 -11.72
CA SER A 349 13.31 -11.15 -11.17
C SER A 349 12.55 -10.32 -12.19
N TYR A 350 13.25 -9.48 -12.97
CA TYR A 350 12.64 -8.72 -14.06
C TYR A 350 11.98 -9.65 -15.09
N ALA A 351 12.65 -10.74 -15.48
CA ALA A 351 12.06 -11.75 -16.35
C ALA A 351 10.81 -12.38 -15.73
N LEU A 352 10.84 -12.68 -14.43
CA LEU A 352 9.70 -13.27 -13.72
C LEU A 352 8.51 -12.29 -13.64
N VAL A 353 8.76 -11.01 -13.39
CA VAL A 353 7.74 -9.95 -13.42
C VAL A 353 7.19 -9.75 -14.83
N TRP A 354 8.05 -9.78 -15.85
CA TRP A 354 7.62 -9.69 -17.25
C TRP A 354 6.70 -10.85 -17.62
N VAL A 355 7.02 -12.08 -17.22
CA VAL A 355 6.14 -13.25 -17.42
C VAL A 355 4.81 -13.03 -16.70
N PHE A 356 4.84 -12.57 -15.45
CA PHE A 356 3.61 -12.31 -14.69
C PHE A 356 2.73 -11.24 -15.35
N ASN A 357 3.31 -10.13 -15.81
CA ASN A 357 2.55 -9.03 -16.40
C ASN A 357 1.96 -9.38 -17.77
N ASN A 358 2.62 -10.24 -18.57
CA ASN A 358 2.15 -10.61 -19.92
C ASN A 358 1.26 -11.87 -19.95
N PHE A 359 1.54 -12.85 -19.09
CA PHE A 359 0.86 -14.16 -19.07
C PHE A 359 0.06 -14.42 -17.80
N GLY A 360 0.10 -13.50 -16.83
CA GLY A 360 -0.71 -13.59 -15.63
C GLY A 360 -2.19 -13.25 -15.89
N PRO A 361 -3.03 -13.34 -14.85
CA PRO A 361 -4.49 -13.17 -14.98
C PRO A 361 -4.94 -11.73 -15.29
N GLY A 362 -4.01 -10.79 -15.57
CA GLY A 362 -4.33 -9.40 -15.89
C GLY A 362 -4.97 -8.59 -14.75
N LEU A 363 -4.93 -9.11 -13.51
CA LEU A 363 -5.62 -8.50 -12.37
C LEU A 363 -5.01 -7.17 -11.94
N PHE A 364 -3.68 -7.07 -12.00
CA PHE A 364 -2.91 -5.88 -11.66
C PHE A 364 -1.53 -5.90 -12.33
N TYR A 365 -0.97 -4.70 -12.54
CA TYR A 365 0.37 -4.51 -13.08
C TYR A 365 1.39 -4.43 -11.94
N ILE A 366 2.49 -5.18 -12.05
CA ILE A 366 3.61 -5.10 -11.11
C ILE A 366 4.68 -4.15 -11.68
N PRO A 367 4.84 -2.94 -11.10
CA PRO A 367 5.96 -2.08 -11.44
C PRO A 367 7.24 -2.59 -10.77
N VAL A 368 8.33 -2.66 -11.54
CA VAL A 368 9.67 -2.85 -10.98
C VAL A 368 10.34 -1.49 -10.89
N SER A 369 10.26 -0.88 -9.71
CA SER A 369 10.90 0.42 -9.44
C SER A 369 12.42 0.28 -9.39
N ILE A 370 13.13 1.27 -9.94
CA ILE A 370 14.60 1.31 -9.88
C ILE A 370 15.09 1.32 -8.42
N ASP A 371 14.36 1.98 -7.53
CA ASP A 371 14.68 2.07 -6.11
C ASP A 371 14.67 0.70 -5.44
N LEU A 372 13.76 -0.20 -5.85
CA LEU A 372 13.67 -1.55 -5.32
C LEU A 372 14.89 -2.39 -5.76
N ILE A 373 15.34 -2.23 -7.01
CA ILE A 373 16.57 -2.86 -7.51
C ILE A 373 17.79 -2.33 -6.76
N MET A 374 17.87 -1.01 -6.52
CA MET A 374 18.98 -0.41 -5.77
C MET A 374 19.00 -0.88 -4.32
N LEU A 375 17.84 -0.98 -3.67
CA LEU A 375 17.71 -1.48 -2.31
C LEU A 375 18.14 -2.95 -2.23
N ALA A 376 17.71 -3.79 -3.19
CA ALA A 376 18.10 -5.19 -3.25
C ALA A 376 19.61 -5.37 -3.48
N LEU A 377 20.21 -4.55 -4.36
CA LEU A 377 21.66 -4.50 -4.57
C LEU A 377 22.41 -4.16 -3.28
N LEU A 378 21.98 -3.11 -2.59
CA LEU A 378 22.58 -2.69 -1.33
C LEU A 378 22.48 -3.79 -0.28
N LEU A 379 21.29 -4.40 -0.13
CA LEU A 379 21.05 -5.45 0.85
C LEU A 379 21.87 -6.69 0.54
N ALA A 380 21.95 -7.12 -0.73
CA ALA A 380 22.75 -8.27 -1.14
C ALA A 380 24.25 -8.08 -0.92
N ILE A 381 24.80 -6.90 -1.22
CA ILE A 381 26.21 -6.58 -0.95
C ILE A 381 26.46 -6.59 0.56
N LEU A 382 25.57 -5.99 1.34
CA LEU A 382 25.69 -5.93 2.80
C LEU A 382 25.62 -7.34 3.41
N THR A 383 24.68 -8.18 2.97
CA THR A 383 24.58 -9.59 3.36
C THR A 383 25.85 -10.36 2.98
N GLY A 384 26.40 -10.16 1.79
CA GLY A 384 27.64 -10.81 1.35
C GLY A 384 28.85 -10.43 2.19
N VAL A 385 29.01 -9.14 2.52
CA VAL A 385 30.08 -8.65 3.40
C VAL A 385 29.93 -9.20 4.82
N LEU A 386 28.71 -9.17 5.39
CA LEU A 386 28.44 -9.70 6.72
C LEU A 386 28.70 -11.21 6.80
N ALA A 387 28.26 -11.96 5.78
CA ALA A 387 28.50 -13.40 5.68
C ALA A 387 29.99 -13.73 5.61
N ALA A 388 30.77 -12.95 4.86
CA ALA A 388 32.20 -13.13 4.72
C ALA A 388 33.00 -12.74 5.98
N ALA A 389 32.43 -11.98 6.91
CA ALA A 389 33.16 -11.47 8.08
C ALA A 389 33.70 -12.59 8.99
N ILE A 390 32.92 -13.66 9.20
CA ILE A 390 33.36 -14.79 10.05
C ILE A 390 34.49 -15.59 9.38
N PRO A 391 34.36 -16.08 8.13
CA PRO A 391 35.47 -16.73 7.42
C PRO A 391 36.71 -15.83 7.28
N ALA A 392 36.53 -14.54 6.97
CA ALA A 392 37.62 -13.59 6.81
C ALA A 392 38.43 -13.41 8.11
N ARG A 393 37.74 -13.36 9.25
CA ARG A 393 38.40 -13.32 10.57
C ARG A 393 39.17 -14.59 10.86
N ARG A 394 38.61 -15.77 10.53
CA ARG A 394 39.33 -17.05 10.67
C ARG A 394 40.58 -17.10 9.79
N ALA A 395 40.48 -16.71 8.52
CA ALA A 395 41.62 -16.67 7.60
C ALA A 395 42.75 -15.74 8.08
N ALA A 396 42.39 -14.56 8.57
CA ALA A 396 43.34 -13.57 9.07
C ALA A 396 44.05 -14.00 10.37
N ALA A 397 43.46 -14.92 11.14
CA ALA A 397 44.00 -15.41 12.40
C ALA A 397 44.97 -16.60 12.24
N LEU A 398 45.11 -17.18 11.04
CA LEU A 398 46.02 -18.30 10.77
C LEU A 398 47.48 -17.95 11.05
N ASP A 399 48.18 -18.85 11.74
CA ASP A 399 49.63 -18.76 11.96
C ASP A 399 50.38 -19.16 10.68
N PRO A 400 51.28 -18.31 10.14
CA PRO A 400 52.06 -18.64 8.95
C PRO A 400 52.86 -19.94 9.08
N VAL A 401 53.37 -20.24 10.27
CA VAL A 401 54.22 -21.42 10.51
C VAL A 401 53.38 -22.69 10.50
N GLU A 402 52.22 -22.68 11.17
CA GLU A 402 51.29 -23.82 11.17
C GLU A 402 50.68 -24.05 9.78
N ALA A 403 50.34 -22.96 9.06
CA ALA A 403 49.74 -23.03 7.74
C ALA A 403 50.66 -23.62 6.67
N ILE A 404 51.98 -23.51 6.84
CA ILE A 404 52.99 -24.09 5.94
C ILE A 404 53.40 -25.50 6.38
N ARG A 405 53.34 -25.80 7.69
CA ARG A 405 53.77 -27.09 8.27
C ARG A 405 52.72 -28.19 8.18
N HIS A 406 51.43 -27.85 8.15
CA HIS A 406 50.32 -28.81 8.01
C HIS A 406 49.75 -28.84 6.59
N VAL A 407 50.55 -29.32 5.63
CA VAL A 407 50.06 -29.92 4.36
C VAL A 407 51.00 -31.05 3.97
#